data_AF-A0A517KXR1-F1
#
_entry.id   AF-A0A517KXR1-F1
#
_cell.length_a   1.000
_cell.length_b   1.000
_cell.length_c   1.000
_cell.angle_alpha   90.00
_cell.angle_beta   90.00
_cell.angle_gamma   90.00
#
_symmetry.space_group_name_H-M   'P 1'
#
loop_
_entity.id
_entity.type
_entity.pdbx_description
1 polymer ?
#
loop_
_entity_poly.entity_id
_entity_poly.type
_entity_poly.pdbx_seq_one_letter_code
_entity_poly.pdbx_strand_id
1 'polypeptide(L)'
;MEVLDVSLNLGPATQFQASIDSHHLSYRTKINQQKMIINNDLVTAPRGQSSKRRRRQKLNPNPDLAFQLFQFLKLPVELRNQIYQLALVSDDPIQLTVTIKHNRRQVAVRSKRSILHAQISHNILHTCKQIYYEAAPVLYGQPLEFLDPYGHGQGALMCFLSQIGKHGVRMLKTIVLDTVKVGKVSAFTHPVFTALVDAINLKELRINRLHEGNHRSTFPDADVGKLAQFFFPVAHIWIEQMIASPQSAKPISGMVSREVVREAIGRMAHRNPKRGQRHGRLRQFRPFPFLRLPAELRNRIYEFSLESDDDLLVTDRLQKSPRRRVACRYYHRYEKALKKHQADVNPNLLLVCKQVHFEAVGILYTQPIKFMSLDGLFCFLSQIGKNNIENLRDISIETMSMGRDGQMTEPAFTALLNAKNLESLNICSIERRFSEREYVPCDHGLGDIAASFFAIAHVWMEQMRHYRTDGKSWKDVLVLAHGGRYKAERGWPGEMFEFHDGENEFTKDDFFTEMRKVMKG
;
A
#
# COMPACT_ATOMS: atom_id res chain seq x y z
N MET A 1 57.53 38.56 17.22
CA MET A 1 57.07 37.83 16.01
C MET A 1 58.12 36.76 15.74
N GLU A 2 57.93 35.58 16.31
CA GLU A 2 58.77 34.41 16.04
C GLU A 2 57.90 33.42 15.26
N VAL A 3 58.36 33.06 14.06
CA VAL A 3 57.76 32.00 13.24
C VAL A 3 58.63 30.76 13.44
N LEU A 4 58.08 29.77 14.11
CA LEU A 4 58.63 28.41 14.22
C LEU A 4 58.12 27.60 13.02
N ASP A 5 59.05 27.14 12.20
CA ASP A 5 58.81 26.23 11.09
C ASP A 5 58.91 24.78 11.60
N VAL A 6 57.83 24.02 11.53
CA VAL A 6 57.77 22.61 11.95
C VAL A 6 57.41 21.75 10.74
N SER A 7 58.44 21.14 10.16
CA SER A 7 58.33 20.13 9.12
C SER A 7 57.82 18.81 9.70
N LEU A 8 56.57 18.45 9.43
CA LEU A 8 55.99 17.15 9.81
C LEU A 8 56.36 16.07 8.79
N ASN A 9 57.20 15.12 9.21
CA ASN A 9 57.48 13.87 8.51
C ASN A 9 56.24 12.97 8.51
N LEU A 10 55.65 12.73 7.33
CA LEU A 10 54.55 11.79 7.15
C LEU A 10 55.08 10.35 7.16
N GLY A 11 54.66 9.58 8.17
CA GLY A 11 55.01 8.18 8.36
C GLY A 11 54.26 7.18 7.45
N PRO A 12 54.46 5.86 7.67
CA PRO A 12 54.22 4.75 6.71
C PRO A 12 52.76 4.45 6.33
N ALA A 13 51.79 5.25 6.76
CA ALA A 13 50.37 5.06 6.44
C ALA A 13 50.05 5.30 4.95
N THR A 14 50.84 6.13 4.26
CA THR A 14 50.66 6.43 2.83
C THR A 14 51.10 5.29 1.90
N GLN A 15 52.04 4.44 2.33
CA GLN A 15 52.47 3.28 1.53
C GLN A 15 51.43 2.15 1.53
N PHE A 16 50.65 2.00 2.60
CA PHE A 16 49.60 0.98 2.67
C PHE A 16 48.41 1.32 1.76
N GLN A 17 48.03 2.60 1.70
CA GLN A 17 46.94 3.07 0.85
C GLN A 17 47.28 2.93 -0.65
N ALA A 18 48.52 3.25 -1.05
CA ALA A 18 48.97 3.08 -2.43
C ALA A 18 48.97 1.61 -2.90
N SER A 19 49.23 0.67 -1.98
CA SER A 19 49.17 -0.78 -2.29
C SER A 19 47.75 -1.27 -2.53
N ILE A 20 46.79 -0.79 -1.72
CA ILE A 20 45.36 -1.09 -1.88
C ILE A 20 44.84 -0.53 -3.22
N ASP A 21 45.19 0.72 -3.54
CA ASP A 21 44.75 1.38 -4.77
C ASP A 21 45.32 0.71 -6.04
N SER A 22 46.57 0.23 -5.98
CA SER A 22 47.21 -0.54 -7.05
C SER A 22 46.54 -1.90 -7.30
N HIS A 23 46.22 -2.63 -6.22
CA HIS A 23 45.49 -3.90 -6.33
C HIS A 23 44.06 -3.68 -6.87
N HIS A 24 43.40 -2.59 -6.48
CA HIS A 24 42.06 -2.25 -6.97
C HIS A 24 42.05 -1.93 -8.47
N LEU A 25 43.07 -1.24 -8.98
CA LEU A 25 43.23 -0.97 -10.40
C LEU A 25 43.44 -2.26 -11.21
N SER A 26 44.29 -3.17 -10.71
CA SER A 26 44.60 -4.45 -11.37
C SER A 26 43.37 -5.35 -11.53
N TYR A 27 42.55 -5.47 -10.49
CA TYR A 27 41.29 -6.24 -10.54
C TYR A 27 40.26 -5.61 -11.50
N ARG A 28 40.20 -4.27 -11.57
CA ARG A 28 39.28 -3.56 -12.45
C ARG A 28 39.63 -3.76 -13.93
N THR A 29 40.92 -3.81 -14.27
CA THR A 29 41.41 -4.08 -15.63
C THR A 29 41.05 -5.50 -16.08
N LYS A 30 41.18 -6.50 -15.19
CA LYS A 30 40.81 -7.90 -15.49
C LYS A 30 39.31 -8.07 -15.74
N ILE A 31 38.46 -7.40 -14.94
CA ILE A 31 36.99 -7.44 -15.13
C ILE A 31 36.58 -6.78 -16.46
N ASN A 32 37.23 -5.67 -16.84
CA ASN A 32 36.93 -4.99 -18.10
C ASN A 32 37.41 -5.79 -19.33
N GLN A 33 38.56 -6.46 -19.25
CA GLN A 33 39.01 -7.40 -20.29
C GLN A 33 38.02 -8.56 -20.48
N GLN A 34 37.51 -9.12 -19.39
CA GLN A 34 36.56 -10.23 -19.44
C GLN A 34 35.19 -9.80 -20.00
N LYS A 35 34.76 -8.54 -19.76
CA LYS A 35 33.56 -7.96 -20.38
C LYS A 35 33.73 -7.70 -21.88
N MET A 36 34.93 -7.35 -22.35
CA MET A 36 35.18 -7.20 -23.79
C MET A 36 35.14 -8.54 -24.53
N ILE A 37 35.65 -9.62 -23.92
CA ILE A 37 35.60 -10.97 -24.52
C ILE A 37 34.13 -11.43 -24.69
N ILE A 38 33.29 -11.22 -23.67
CA ILE A 38 31.87 -11.63 -23.73
C ILE A 38 31.06 -10.84 -24.77
N ASN A 39 31.44 -9.59 -25.07
CA ASN A 39 30.71 -8.75 -26.04
C ASN A 39 31.13 -9.00 -27.50
N ASN A 40 32.35 -9.47 -27.76
CA ASN A 40 32.81 -9.76 -29.13
C ASN A 40 32.14 -11.01 -29.72
N ASP A 41 31.73 -11.98 -28.90
CA ASP A 41 31.06 -13.20 -29.35
C ASP A 41 29.59 -12.98 -29.78
N LEU A 42 29.05 -11.76 -29.63
CA LEU A 42 27.65 -11.43 -29.94
C LEU A 42 27.44 -10.66 -31.26
N VAL A 43 28.49 -10.34 -32.02
CA VAL A 43 28.41 -9.38 -33.14
C VAL A 43 28.22 -10.00 -34.53
N THR A 44 28.32 -11.32 -34.71
CA THR A 44 28.11 -11.94 -36.04
C THR A 44 26.91 -12.89 -36.06
N ALA A 45 25.69 -12.35 -36.19
CA ALA A 45 24.53 -13.15 -36.58
C ALA A 45 23.68 -12.38 -37.64
N PRO A 46 23.39 -12.98 -38.81
CA PRO A 46 22.68 -12.28 -39.88
C PRO A 46 21.20 -12.07 -39.54
N ARG A 47 20.72 -10.86 -39.82
CA ARG A 47 19.33 -10.44 -39.66
C ARG A 47 18.47 -11.03 -40.78
N GLY A 48 17.54 -11.91 -40.41
CA GLY A 48 16.44 -12.28 -41.29
C GLY A 48 15.85 -13.63 -40.94
N GLN A 49 15.00 -13.70 -39.91
CA GLN A 49 13.91 -14.68 -39.82
C GLN A 49 12.98 -14.37 -38.64
N SER A 50 11.69 -14.56 -38.89
CA SER A 50 10.56 -14.24 -38.05
C SER A 50 10.58 -14.96 -36.69
N SER A 51 10.13 -14.24 -35.66
CA SER A 51 10.23 -14.60 -34.25
C SER A 51 9.33 -15.77 -33.86
N LYS A 52 9.78 -17.01 -34.12
CA LYS A 52 9.29 -18.19 -33.40
C LYS A 52 9.83 -18.14 -31.98
N ARG A 53 8.92 -18.14 -31.01
CA ARG A 53 9.16 -18.14 -29.55
C ARG A 53 10.17 -19.25 -29.20
N ARG A 54 11.47 -18.89 -29.11
CA ARG A 54 12.55 -19.79 -28.71
C ARG A 54 12.25 -20.32 -27.31
N ARG A 55 11.82 -21.58 -27.22
CA ARG A 55 11.87 -22.37 -25.98
C ARG A 55 13.29 -22.21 -25.44
N ARG A 56 13.43 -21.58 -24.26
CA ARG A 56 14.70 -21.54 -23.53
C ARG A 56 15.15 -22.99 -23.33
N GLN A 57 16.11 -23.45 -24.12
CA GLN A 57 16.79 -24.70 -23.86
C GLN A 57 17.43 -24.53 -22.48
N LYS A 58 17.10 -25.43 -21.54
CA LYS A 58 17.82 -25.56 -20.29
C LYS A 58 19.25 -25.94 -20.66
N LEU A 59 20.14 -24.95 -20.71
CA LEU A 59 21.57 -25.20 -20.71
C LEU A 59 21.85 -25.95 -19.42
N ASN A 60 22.20 -27.24 -19.53
CA ASN A 60 22.70 -27.99 -18.40
C ASN A 60 23.97 -27.27 -17.93
N PRO A 61 24.00 -26.75 -16.69
CA PRO A 61 25.17 -26.05 -16.19
C PRO A 61 26.35 -27.02 -16.26
N ASN A 62 27.41 -26.60 -16.93
CA ASN A 62 28.65 -27.38 -17.02
C ASN A 62 29.13 -27.67 -15.59
N PRO A 63 29.17 -28.94 -15.14
CA PRO A 63 29.53 -29.30 -13.76
C PRO A 63 30.94 -28.82 -13.39
N ASP A 64 31.81 -28.63 -14.38
CA ASP A 64 33.16 -28.11 -14.16
C ASP A 64 33.17 -26.60 -13.89
N LEU A 65 32.19 -25.82 -14.38
CA LEU A 65 32.07 -24.39 -14.05
C LEU A 65 31.41 -24.13 -12.69
N ALA A 66 31.08 -25.18 -11.92
CA ALA A 66 30.80 -25.06 -10.49
C ALA A 66 32.06 -24.70 -9.67
N PHE A 67 33.16 -24.31 -10.33
CA PHE A 67 34.31 -23.61 -9.75
C PHE A 67 33.86 -22.53 -8.76
N GLN A 68 33.98 -22.88 -7.48
CA GLN A 68 34.20 -21.98 -6.35
C GLN A 68 33.31 -20.73 -6.35
N LEU A 69 31.98 -20.92 -6.32
CA LEU A 69 31.08 -19.86 -5.87
C LEU A 69 31.62 -19.34 -4.54
N PHE A 70 32.02 -18.07 -4.52
CA PHE A 70 32.56 -17.41 -3.35
C PHE A 70 31.59 -17.56 -2.19
N GLN A 71 32.03 -18.26 -1.14
CA GLN A 71 31.18 -18.60 -0.01
C GLN A 71 31.09 -17.38 0.92
N PHE A 72 30.31 -16.39 0.50
CA PHE A 72 30.16 -15.11 1.19
C PHE A 72 29.86 -15.27 2.70
N LEU A 73 29.05 -16.26 3.07
CA LEU A 73 28.70 -16.55 4.47
C LEU A 73 29.84 -17.17 5.30
N LYS A 74 30.92 -17.66 4.67
CA LYS A 74 32.14 -18.13 5.37
C LYS A 74 33.09 -16.99 5.73
N LEU A 75 32.90 -15.79 5.19
CA LEU A 75 33.67 -14.63 5.62
C LEU A 75 33.37 -14.32 7.10
N PRO A 76 34.35 -13.83 7.87
CA PRO A 76 34.09 -13.19 9.16
C PRO A 76 33.01 -12.10 9.04
N VAL A 77 32.22 -11.92 10.10
CA VAL A 77 31.09 -10.98 10.10
C VAL A 77 31.54 -9.53 9.85
N GLU A 78 32.76 -9.18 10.26
CA GLU A 78 33.39 -7.88 10.05
C GLU A 78 33.58 -7.59 8.55
N LEU A 79 34.07 -8.57 7.79
CA LEU A 79 34.24 -8.43 6.34
C LEU A 79 32.89 -8.38 5.62
N ARG A 80 31.90 -9.18 6.06
CA ARG A 80 30.53 -9.08 5.52
C ARG A 80 29.94 -7.69 5.77
N ASN A 81 30.11 -7.15 6.97
CA ASN A 81 29.68 -5.81 7.32
C ASN A 81 30.38 -4.74 6.46
N GLN A 82 31.70 -4.83 6.24
CA GLN A 82 32.40 -3.92 5.33
C GLN A 82 31.84 -4.00 3.90
N ILE A 83 31.53 -5.20 3.41
CA ILE A 83 30.90 -5.37 2.10
C ILE A 83 29.50 -4.76 2.07
N TYR A 84 28.69 -4.92 3.13
CA TYR A 84 27.39 -4.25 3.22
C TYR A 84 27.54 -2.72 3.26
N GLN A 85 28.52 -2.19 3.98
CA GLN A 85 28.80 -0.75 4.02
C GLN A 85 29.12 -0.25 2.61
N LEU A 86 30.05 -0.89 1.91
CA LEU A 86 30.43 -0.52 0.54
C LEU A 86 29.30 -0.69 -0.48
N ALA A 87 28.43 -1.68 -0.31
CA ALA A 87 27.38 -2.01 -1.28
C ALA A 87 26.06 -1.25 -1.05
N LEU A 88 25.76 -0.87 0.19
CA LEU A 88 24.46 -0.34 0.59
C LEU A 88 24.51 1.08 1.11
N VAL A 89 25.65 1.56 1.60
CA VAL A 89 25.77 2.92 2.13
C VAL A 89 26.10 3.92 1.02
N SER A 90 25.33 5.00 1.00
CA SER A 90 25.53 6.16 0.16
C SER A 90 25.92 7.34 1.04
N ASP A 91 26.86 8.16 0.56
CA ASP A 91 27.24 9.40 1.23
C ASP A 91 26.07 10.41 1.25
N ASP A 92 25.22 10.36 0.22
CA ASP A 92 24.00 11.15 0.11
C ASP A 92 22.76 10.39 0.61
N PRO A 93 21.74 11.10 1.14
CA PRO A 93 20.43 10.51 1.42
C PRO A 93 19.86 9.74 0.22
N ILE A 94 19.31 8.56 0.50
CA ILE A 94 18.74 7.70 -0.55
C ILE A 94 17.43 8.31 -1.01
N GLN A 95 17.41 8.85 -2.23
CA GLN A 95 16.22 9.49 -2.78
C GLN A 95 15.30 8.46 -3.42
N LEU A 96 14.06 8.41 -2.96
CA LEU A 96 13.03 7.48 -3.41
C LEU A 96 11.91 8.27 -4.08
N THR A 97 11.48 7.81 -5.26
CA THR A 97 10.38 8.40 -6.03
C THR A 97 9.38 7.33 -6.43
N VAL A 98 8.10 7.70 -6.57
CA VAL A 98 7.13 6.83 -7.24
C VAL A 98 7.37 6.89 -8.73
N THR A 99 7.47 5.72 -9.35
CA THR A 99 7.38 5.54 -10.79
C THR A 99 6.17 4.68 -11.10
N ILE A 100 5.47 4.98 -12.20
CA ILE A 100 4.38 4.13 -12.68
C ILE A 100 4.99 3.26 -13.78
N LYS A 101 5.06 1.95 -13.54
CA LYS A 101 5.47 0.96 -14.54
C LYS A 101 4.35 -0.06 -14.70
N HIS A 102 3.84 -0.22 -15.92
CA HIS A 102 2.72 -1.14 -16.21
C HIS A 102 1.49 -0.84 -15.33
N ASN A 103 1.09 0.44 -15.24
CA ASN A 103 0.01 0.92 -14.37
C ASN A 103 0.16 0.65 -12.86
N ARG A 104 1.29 0.07 -12.42
CA ARG A 104 1.60 -0.16 -11.02
C ARG A 104 2.57 0.88 -10.49
N ARG A 105 2.25 1.46 -9.34
CA ARG A 105 3.15 2.35 -8.61
C ARG A 105 4.28 1.53 -7.98
N GLN A 106 5.50 1.84 -8.36
CA GLN A 106 6.72 1.24 -7.84
C GLN A 106 7.63 2.32 -7.28
N VAL A 107 8.34 2.02 -6.19
CA VAL A 107 9.34 2.93 -5.64
C VAL A 107 10.65 2.69 -6.38
N ALA A 108 11.22 3.76 -6.92
CA ALA A 108 12.51 3.71 -7.60
C ALA A 108 13.50 4.64 -6.88
N VAL A 109 14.74 4.16 -6.75
CA VAL A 109 15.86 4.97 -6.28
C VAL A 109 16.22 5.97 -7.36
N ARG A 110 16.13 7.26 -7.04
CA ARG A 110 16.56 8.35 -7.90
C ARG A 110 18.03 8.63 -7.62
N SER A 111 18.93 8.11 -8.45
CA SER A 111 20.33 8.53 -8.41
C SER A 111 20.41 9.97 -8.96
N LYS A 112 20.84 10.92 -8.11
CA LYS A 112 21.30 12.22 -8.59
C LYS A 112 22.56 11.95 -9.39
N ARG A 113 22.44 12.11 -10.71
CA ARG A 113 23.45 11.88 -11.74
C ARG A 113 24.86 12.27 -11.28
N SER A 114 25.61 11.27 -10.81
CA SER A 114 27.05 11.22 -10.95
C SER A 114 27.34 9.79 -11.38
N ILE A 115 27.89 9.65 -12.59
CA ILE A 115 28.27 8.36 -13.20
C ILE A 115 29.30 7.61 -12.31
N LEU A 116 29.86 8.30 -11.30
CA LEU A 116 30.88 7.80 -10.39
C LEU A 116 30.33 7.22 -9.08
N HIS A 117 29.08 7.49 -8.69
CA HIS A 117 28.53 6.88 -7.47
C HIS A 117 28.03 5.46 -7.75
N ALA A 118 28.59 4.50 -7.01
CA ALA A 118 28.17 3.11 -7.04
C ALA A 118 26.65 3.01 -6.81
N GLN A 119 25.94 2.32 -7.72
CA GLN A 119 24.52 2.06 -7.53
C GLN A 119 24.32 1.21 -6.28
N ILE A 120 23.50 1.68 -5.35
CA ILE A 120 23.08 0.93 -4.17
C ILE A 120 22.47 -0.40 -4.63
N SER A 121 23.15 -1.50 -4.33
CA SER A 121 22.75 -2.84 -4.78
C SER A 121 21.81 -3.50 -3.76
N HIS A 122 20.59 -2.99 -3.68
CA HIS A 122 19.56 -3.55 -2.79
C HIS A 122 19.23 -5.02 -3.08
N ASN A 123 19.60 -5.54 -4.26
CA ASN A 123 19.46 -6.94 -4.64
C ASN A 123 20.14 -7.92 -3.66
N ILE A 124 21.17 -7.48 -2.93
CA ILE A 124 21.84 -8.32 -1.93
C ILE A 124 20.88 -8.75 -0.81
N LEU A 125 19.86 -7.94 -0.49
CA LEU A 125 18.84 -8.27 0.51
C LEU A 125 17.93 -9.43 0.08
N HIS A 126 17.84 -9.73 -1.21
CA HIS A 126 17.02 -10.79 -1.75
C HIS A 126 17.73 -12.15 -1.83
N THR A 127 19.00 -12.22 -1.43
CA THR A 127 19.82 -13.45 -1.56
C THR A 127 19.42 -14.54 -0.57
N CYS A 128 19.53 -14.28 0.74
CA CYS A 128 19.11 -15.21 1.79
C CYS A 128 18.69 -14.48 3.08
N LYS A 129 18.00 -15.20 3.97
CA LYS A 129 17.49 -14.64 5.24
C LYS A 129 18.61 -14.06 6.12
N GLN A 130 19.75 -14.74 6.21
CA GLN A 130 20.87 -14.28 7.04
C GLN A 130 21.41 -12.94 6.51
N ILE A 131 21.68 -12.84 5.21
CA ILE A 131 22.14 -11.60 4.58
C ILE A 131 21.11 -10.49 4.75
N TYR A 132 19.81 -10.79 4.61
CA TYR A 132 18.76 -9.82 4.88
C TYR A 132 18.83 -9.26 6.30
N TYR A 133 18.96 -10.10 7.33
CA TYR A 133 19.02 -9.63 8.73
C TYR A 133 20.29 -8.83 9.05
N GLU A 134 21.43 -9.20 8.46
CA GLU A 134 22.69 -8.47 8.66
C GLU A 134 22.72 -7.13 7.90
N ALA A 135 22.22 -7.12 6.67
CA ALA A 135 22.37 -6.00 5.74
C ALA A 135 21.20 -4.99 5.77
N ALA A 136 19.98 -5.43 6.12
CA ALA A 136 18.81 -4.55 6.16
C ALA A 136 18.96 -3.38 7.16
N PRO A 137 19.52 -3.55 8.37
CA PRO A 137 19.81 -2.43 9.27
C PRO A 137 20.81 -1.41 8.71
N VAL A 138 21.70 -1.83 7.80
CA VAL A 138 22.67 -0.97 7.11
C VAL A 138 21.96 -0.12 6.05
N LEU A 139 21.08 -0.74 5.24
CA LEU A 139 20.31 -0.01 4.22
C LEU A 139 19.25 0.92 4.86
N TYR A 140 18.35 0.36 5.67
CA TYR A 140 17.22 1.10 6.25
C TYR A 140 17.63 2.04 7.40
N GLY A 141 18.85 1.89 7.91
CA GLY A 141 19.42 2.80 8.90
C GLY A 141 19.89 4.13 8.33
N GLN A 142 19.95 4.29 7.00
CA GLN A 142 20.33 5.53 6.33
C GLN A 142 19.16 6.51 6.21
N PRO A 143 19.43 7.81 5.96
CA PRO A 143 18.40 8.77 5.62
C PRO A 143 17.72 8.42 4.29
N LEU A 144 16.40 8.20 4.35
CA LEU A 144 15.58 7.97 3.15
C LEU A 144 14.79 9.23 2.83
N GLU A 145 15.03 9.81 1.66
CA GLU A 145 14.36 11.02 1.19
C GLU A 145 13.30 10.67 0.15
N PHE A 146 12.03 10.88 0.47
CA PHE A 146 10.91 10.62 -0.43
C PHE A 146 10.58 11.89 -1.20
N LEU A 147 10.99 11.87 -2.47
CA LEU A 147 10.69 12.90 -3.44
C LEU A 147 9.43 12.52 -4.21
N ASP A 148 8.56 13.49 -4.46
CA ASP A 148 7.51 13.31 -5.45
C ASP A 148 7.40 14.59 -6.30
N PRO A 149 7.67 14.51 -7.63
CA PRO A 149 7.48 15.65 -8.53
C PRO A 149 6.04 16.17 -8.55
N TYR A 150 5.05 15.37 -8.13
CA TYR A 150 3.63 15.74 -8.09
C TYR A 150 3.15 16.20 -6.71
N GLY A 151 4.04 16.30 -5.71
CA GLY A 151 3.70 16.82 -4.38
C GLY A 151 3.05 15.80 -3.44
N HIS A 152 3.21 14.50 -3.70
CA HIS A 152 2.75 13.41 -2.83
C HIS A 152 3.90 12.52 -2.35
N GLY A 153 4.91 13.09 -1.67
CA GLY A 153 5.98 12.29 -1.04
C GLY A 153 5.45 11.16 -0.14
N GLN A 154 4.24 11.35 0.41
CA GLN A 154 3.46 10.34 1.13
C GLN A 154 3.12 9.10 0.29
N GLY A 155 2.82 9.24 -1.01
CA GLY A 155 2.56 8.11 -1.90
C GLY A 155 3.80 7.25 -2.10
N ALA A 156 4.97 7.87 -2.27
CA ALA A 156 6.25 7.17 -2.34
C ALA A 156 6.54 6.41 -1.05
N LEU A 157 6.35 7.08 0.09
CA LEU A 157 6.52 6.47 1.39
C LEU A 157 5.54 5.31 1.60
N MET A 158 4.25 5.46 1.26
CA MET A 158 3.27 4.39 1.41
C MET A 158 3.62 3.15 0.57
N CYS A 159 3.97 3.34 -0.70
CA CYS A 159 4.41 2.24 -1.57
C CYS A 159 5.68 1.58 -1.03
N PHE A 160 6.59 2.34 -0.43
CA PHE A 160 7.81 1.80 0.16
C PHE A 160 7.52 0.99 1.44
N LEU A 161 6.74 1.54 2.37
CA LEU A 161 6.37 0.88 3.62
C LEU A 161 5.62 -0.44 3.35
N SER A 162 4.76 -0.48 2.33
CA SER A 162 4.07 -1.71 1.96
C SER A 162 4.98 -2.76 1.34
N GLN A 163 6.06 -2.36 0.65
CA GLN A 163 7.03 -3.28 0.04
C GLN A 163 8.00 -3.88 1.06
N ILE A 164 8.51 -3.08 2.00
CA ILE A 164 9.50 -3.56 2.98
C ILE A 164 8.87 -4.37 4.13
N GLY A 165 7.56 -4.21 4.34
CA GLY A 165 6.79 -4.87 5.40
C GLY A 165 7.17 -4.43 6.81
N LYS A 166 6.41 -4.88 7.81
CA LYS A 166 6.53 -4.43 9.21
C LYS A 166 7.94 -4.55 9.79
N HIS A 167 8.66 -5.61 9.43
CA HIS A 167 10.03 -5.83 9.89
C HIS A 167 11.01 -4.78 9.34
N GLY A 168 10.92 -4.45 8.04
CA GLY A 168 11.71 -3.38 7.45
C GLY A 168 11.36 -2.01 8.04
N VAL A 169 10.07 -1.75 8.27
CA VAL A 169 9.59 -0.51 8.90
C VAL A 169 10.24 -0.28 10.28
N ARG A 170 10.39 -1.34 11.09
CA ARG A 170 11.09 -1.27 12.37
C ARG A 170 12.55 -0.87 12.26
N MET A 171 13.20 -1.02 11.10
CA MET A 171 14.63 -0.70 10.91
C MET A 171 14.86 0.75 10.47
N LEU A 172 13.80 1.47 10.10
CA LEU A 172 13.89 2.86 9.64
C LEU A 172 14.38 3.76 10.78
N LYS A 173 15.40 4.58 10.49
CA LYS A 173 15.96 5.55 11.44
C LYS A 173 15.65 7.00 11.09
N THR A 174 15.76 7.37 9.82
CA THR A 174 15.57 8.75 9.36
C THR A 174 14.75 8.77 8.09
N ILE A 175 13.62 9.49 8.12
CA ILE A 175 12.74 9.69 6.96
C ILE A 175 12.68 11.18 6.67
N VAL A 176 12.91 11.56 5.42
CA VAL A 176 12.73 12.92 4.93
C VAL A 176 11.61 12.91 3.89
N LEU A 177 10.55 13.65 4.14
CA LEU A 177 9.46 13.88 3.19
C LEU A 177 9.65 15.26 2.58
N ASP A 178 9.89 15.32 1.27
CA ASP A 178 10.04 16.62 0.61
C ASP A 178 8.74 17.43 0.67
N THR A 179 7.61 16.77 0.43
CA THR A 179 6.28 17.38 0.45
C THR A 179 5.27 16.48 1.15
N VAL A 180 4.46 17.09 2.02
CA VAL A 180 3.34 16.45 2.72
C VAL A 180 2.10 17.26 2.39
N LYS A 181 1.23 16.69 1.56
CA LYS A 181 -0.10 17.26 1.32
C LYS A 181 -0.99 16.95 2.52
N VAL A 182 -1.42 17.99 3.22
CA VAL A 182 -2.43 17.94 4.27
C VAL A 182 -3.74 18.55 3.77
N GLY A 183 -4.85 18.23 4.43
CA GLY A 183 -6.18 18.73 4.08
C GLY A 183 -7.14 17.65 3.60
N LYS A 184 -8.28 18.05 3.06
CA LYS A 184 -9.48 17.20 2.90
C LYS A 184 -9.33 16.01 1.94
N VAL A 185 -8.33 16.02 1.05
CA VAL A 185 -8.26 15.10 -0.11
C VAL A 185 -7.02 14.17 -0.06
N SER A 186 -6.23 14.19 1.01
CA SER A 186 -5.04 13.34 1.03
C SER A 186 -5.36 11.92 1.51
N ALA A 187 -5.76 11.06 0.57
CA ALA A 187 -6.05 9.64 0.83
C ALA A 187 -4.85 8.87 1.41
N PHE A 188 -3.61 9.36 1.22
CA PHE A 188 -2.40 8.67 1.63
C PHE A 188 -1.82 9.13 2.96
N THR A 189 -2.19 10.31 3.49
CA THR A 189 -1.53 10.83 4.70
C THR A 189 -1.79 9.96 5.92
N HIS A 190 -3.05 9.65 6.19
CA HIS A 190 -3.41 8.84 7.36
C HIS A 190 -2.83 7.42 7.28
N PRO A 191 -2.99 6.64 6.17
CA PRO A 191 -2.38 5.32 6.04
C PRO A 191 -0.86 5.31 6.23
N VAL A 192 -0.16 6.32 5.73
CA VAL A 192 1.30 6.46 5.91
C VAL A 192 1.66 6.57 7.38
N PHE A 193 1.01 7.47 8.12
CA PHE A 193 1.31 7.64 9.55
C PHE A 193 0.86 6.44 10.37
N THR A 194 -0.24 5.77 10.01
CA THR A 194 -0.64 4.50 10.63
C THR A 194 0.42 3.42 10.40
N ALA A 195 0.99 3.31 9.20
CA ALA A 195 2.05 2.34 8.90
C ALA A 195 3.36 2.66 9.65
N LEU A 196 3.64 3.94 9.93
CA LEU A 196 4.80 4.37 10.72
C LEU A 196 4.68 4.06 12.22
N VAL A 197 3.52 3.62 12.73
CA VAL A 197 3.38 3.18 14.13
C VAL A 197 4.34 2.03 14.45
N ASP A 198 4.65 1.18 13.46
CA ASP A 198 5.61 0.08 13.60
C ASP A 198 7.08 0.55 13.52
N ALA A 199 7.36 1.82 13.20
CA ALA A 199 8.72 2.36 13.02
C ALA A 199 9.38 2.71 14.37
N ILE A 200 9.53 1.72 15.24
CA ILE A 200 10.00 1.90 16.63
C ILE A 200 11.42 2.47 16.76
N ASN A 201 12.26 2.33 15.73
CA ASN A 201 13.62 2.86 15.70
C ASN A 201 13.74 4.20 14.96
N LEU A 202 12.61 4.80 14.57
CA LEU A 202 12.59 6.08 13.86
C LEU A 202 13.04 7.20 14.81
N LYS A 203 14.18 7.79 14.52
CA LYS A 203 14.80 8.87 15.29
C LYS A 203 14.41 10.24 14.76
N GLU A 204 14.22 10.35 13.45
CA GLU A 204 13.95 11.62 12.78
C GLU A 204 12.92 11.44 11.66
N LEU A 205 11.88 12.27 11.70
CA LEU A 205 10.97 12.49 10.58
C LEU A 205 11.04 13.98 10.21
N ARG A 206 11.66 14.28 9.08
CA ARG A 206 11.77 15.64 8.56
C ARG A 206 10.73 15.84 7.47
N ILE A 207 9.98 16.93 7.55
CA ILE A 207 9.01 17.34 6.52
C ILE A 207 9.47 18.70 5.98
N ASN A 208 9.96 18.73 4.74
CA ASN A 208 10.51 19.96 4.17
C ASN A 208 9.41 20.95 3.78
N ARG A 209 8.28 20.46 3.24
CA ARG A 209 7.17 21.30 2.79
C ARG A 209 5.83 20.67 3.16
N LEU A 210 4.89 21.50 3.60
CA LEU A 210 3.51 21.10 3.89
C LEU A 210 2.57 21.87 2.97
N HIS A 211 1.67 21.18 2.26
CA HIS A 211 0.74 21.78 1.30
C HIS A 211 -0.71 21.55 1.72
N GLU A 212 -1.55 22.59 1.74
CA GLU A 212 -2.99 22.46 1.95
C GLU A 212 -3.74 22.41 0.61
N GLY A 213 -4.39 21.28 0.30
CA GLY A 213 -5.25 21.18 -0.88
C GLY A 213 -4.51 21.22 -2.23
N ASN A 214 -5.15 21.78 -3.27
CA ASN A 214 -4.58 21.88 -4.62
C ASN A 214 -3.82 23.18 -4.86
N HIS A 215 -3.80 24.09 -3.88
CA HIS A 215 -3.11 25.36 -4.02
C HIS A 215 -1.61 25.16 -3.75
N ARG A 216 -0.79 25.39 -4.77
CA ARG A 216 0.68 25.37 -4.69
C ARG A 216 1.23 26.61 -3.96
N SER A 217 0.53 27.15 -2.97
CA SER A 217 1.15 28.17 -2.13
C SER A 217 2.27 27.50 -1.34
N THR A 218 3.49 27.70 -1.82
CA THR A 218 4.68 27.62 -0.97
C THR A 218 4.45 28.68 0.10
N PHE A 219 4.20 28.26 1.33
CA PHE A 219 3.98 29.18 2.42
C PHE A 219 5.30 29.41 3.17
N PRO A 220 6.08 30.45 2.85
CA PRO A 220 7.15 30.87 3.74
C PRO A 220 6.59 31.39 5.08
N ASP A 221 5.35 31.92 5.09
CA ASP A 221 4.71 32.54 6.27
C ASP A 221 3.44 31.82 6.75
N ALA A 222 3.26 30.52 6.46
CA ALA A 222 2.10 29.81 6.98
C ALA A 222 2.17 29.80 8.52
N ASP A 223 1.10 30.28 9.13
CA ASP A 223 0.81 30.11 10.55
C ASP A 223 1.04 28.64 10.93
N VAL A 224 2.15 28.38 11.61
CA VAL A 224 2.56 27.04 12.09
C VAL A 224 1.43 26.40 12.89
N GLY A 225 0.60 27.21 13.56
CA GLY A 225 -0.60 26.76 14.25
C GLY A 225 -1.62 26.13 13.31
N LYS A 226 -1.89 26.70 12.14
CA LYS A 226 -2.79 26.10 11.14
C LYS A 226 -2.24 24.81 10.57
N LEU A 227 -0.95 24.77 10.24
CA LEU A 227 -0.28 23.56 9.75
C LEU A 227 -0.34 22.42 10.77
N ALA A 228 -0.07 22.73 12.04
CA ALA A 228 -0.21 21.77 13.13
C ALA A 228 -1.67 21.28 13.27
N GLN A 229 -2.66 22.16 13.13
CA GLN A 229 -4.08 21.78 13.16
C GLN A 229 -4.48 20.83 12.04
N PHE A 230 -3.86 20.91 10.86
CA PHE A 230 -4.13 19.99 9.75
C PHE A 230 -3.32 18.70 9.83
N PHE A 231 -2.09 18.78 10.33
CA PHE A 231 -1.19 17.64 10.45
C PHE A 231 -1.55 16.73 11.63
N PHE A 232 -1.92 17.29 12.78
CA PHE A 232 -2.19 16.51 13.97
C PHE A 232 -3.28 15.44 13.76
N PRO A 233 -4.46 15.73 13.17
CA PRO A 233 -5.51 14.72 12.99
C PRO A 233 -5.06 13.50 12.16
N VAL A 234 -4.14 13.68 11.21
CA VAL A 234 -3.66 12.58 10.36
C VAL A 234 -2.46 11.82 10.95
N ALA A 235 -1.72 12.45 11.86
CA ALA A 235 -0.52 11.87 12.47
C ALA A 235 -0.66 11.52 13.97
N HIS A 236 -1.79 11.84 14.62
CA HIS A 236 -1.95 11.74 16.07
C HIS A 236 -1.64 10.34 16.63
N ILE A 237 -2.10 9.27 15.98
CA ILE A 237 -1.84 7.88 16.40
C ILE A 237 -0.33 7.60 16.46
N TRP A 238 0.40 8.03 15.43
CA TRP A 238 1.85 7.87 15.38
C TRP A 238 2.55 8.75 16.44
N ILE A 239 2.12 10.00 16.60
CA ILE A 239 2.67 10.92 17.61
C ILE A 239 2.47 10.37 19.04
N GLU A 240 1.27 9.88 19.35
CA GLU A 240 0.96 9.28 20.65
C GLU A 240 1.84 8.06 20.94
N GLN A 241 2.03 7.19 19.94
CA GLN A 241 2.92 6.03 20.07
C GLN A 241 4.38 6.45 20.29
N MET A 242 4.86 7.48 19.58
CA MET A 242 6.21 8.01 19.74
C MET A 242 6.43 8.63 21.12
N ILE A 243 5.41 9.30 21.68
CA ILE A 243 5.44 9.86 23.03
C ILE A 243 5.43 8.74 24.10
N ALA A 244 4.69 7.66 23.87
CA ALA A 244 4.61 6.53 24.79
C ALA A 244 5.87 5.65 24.82
N SER A 245 6.70 5.68 23.77
CA SER A 245 7.89 4.85 23.68
C SER A 245 9.02 5.33 24.62
N PRO A 246 9.51 4.50 25.56
CA PRO A 246 10.58 4.87 26.50
C PRO A 246 11.90 5.26 25.82
N GLN A 247 12.13 4.77 24.60
CA GLN A 247 13.37 5.01 23.85
C GLN A 247 13.42 6.39 23.18
N SER A 248 12.32 7.15 23.13
CA SER A 248 12.26 8.47 22.47
C SER A 248 12.70 9.64 23.35
N ALA A 249 13.41 9.40 24.46
CA ALA A 249 13.76 10.42 25.44
C ALA A 249 14.68 11.54 24.89
N LYS A 250 15.29 11.38 23.71
CA LYS A 250 16.01 12.47 23.03
C LYS A 250 15.01 13.32 22.22
N PRO A 251 14.97 14.66 22.42
CA PRO A 251 14.08 15.52 21.66
C PRO A 251 14.41 15.45 20.17
N ILE A 252 13.38 15.24 19.33
CA ILE A 252 13.49 15.29 17.87
C ILE A 252 13.76 16.75 17.48
N SER A 253 14.95 17.04 16.95
CA SER A 253 15.33 18.38 16.50
C SER A 253 14.43 18.83 15.34
N GLY A 254 13.84 20.03 15.44
CA GLY A 254 13.00 20.61 14.39
C GLY A 254 11.51 20.25 14.40
N MET A 255 11.05 19.42 15.35
CA MET A 255 9.60 19.24 15.60
C MET A 255 9.12 20.15 16.73
N VAL A 256 7.85 20.56 16.62
CA VAL A 256 7.06 21.22 17.67
C VAL A 256 7.36 20.57 19.03
N SER A 257 7.82 21.36 20.01
CA SER A 257 8.30 20.83 21.30
C SER A 257 7.26 19.94 21.98
N ARG A 258 7.71 18.97 22.80
CA ARG A 258 6.80 18.12 23.59
C ARG A 258 5.82 18.97 24.41
N GLU A 259 6.25 20.11 24.95
CA GLU A 259 5.37 21.10 25.58
C GLU A 259 4.28 21.59 24.64
N VAL A 260 4.60 22.03 23.41
CA VAL A 260 3.60 22.59 22.49
C VAL A 260 2.62 21.50 22.00
N VAL A 261 3.08 20.26 21.83
CA VAL A 261 2.18 19.12 21.53
C VAL A 261 1.29 18.81 22.72
N ARG A 262 1.84 18.74 23.95
CA ARG A 262 1.04 18.57 25.18
C ARG A 262 0.06 19.70 25.40
N GLU A 263 0.45 20.94 25.09
CA GLU A 263 -0.39 22.11 25.23
C GLU A 263 -1.50 22.11 24.18
N ALA A 264 -1.21 21.73 22.93
CA ALA A 264 -2.23 21.54 21.90
C ALA A 264 -3.21 20.43 22.28
N ILE A 265 -2.71 19.29 22.78
CA ILE A 265 -3.54 18.19 23.31
C ILE A 265 -4.37 18.67 24.51
N GLY A 266 -3.77 19.43 25.44
CA GLY A 266 -4.43 19.99 26.62
C GLY A 266 -5.53 20.98 26.24
N ARG A 267 -5.25 21.93 25.35
CA ARG A 267 -6.25 22.88 24.80
C ARG A 267 -7.39 22.18 24.06
N MET A 268 -7.12 21.03 23.44
CA MET A 268 -8.16 20.20 22.83
C MET A 268 -8.96 19.38 23.86
N ALA A 269 -8.31 18.87 24.91
CA ALA A 269 -8.93 18.10 25.99
C ALA A 269 -9.81 18.97 26.91
N HIS A 270 -9.46 20.24 27.12
CA HIS A 270 -10.24 21.17 27.94
C HIS A 270 -11.56 21.64 27.30
N ARG A 271 -11.87 21.24 26.06
CA ARG A 271 -13.15 21.60 25.39
C ARG A 271 -14.34 20.71 25.73
N ASN A 272 -14.26 19.82 26.72
CA ASN A 272 -15.44 19.08 27.20
C ASN A 272 -15.33 18.64 28.66
N PRO A 273 -15.59 19.52 29.65
CA PRO A 273 -15.72 19.08 31.02
C PRO A 273 -17.15 18.56 31.25
N LYS A 274 -17.25 17.49 32.04
CA LYS A 274 -18.44 16.99 32.77
C LYS A 274 -19.25 15.86 32.12
N ARG A 275 -18.76 14.63 32.32
CA ARG A 275 -19.59 13.57 32.91
C ARG A 275 -18.78 12.91 34.03
N GLY A 276 -19.15 13.21 35.28
CA GLY A 276 -18.52 12.62 36.46
C GLY A 276 -18.68 11.10 36.43
N GLN A 277 -17.57 10.39 36.31
CA GLN A 277 -17.54 8.95 36.52
C GLN A 277 -17.80 8.68 38.00
N ARG A 278 -19.02 8.29 38.33
CA ARG A 278 -19.30 7.55 39.54
C ARG A 278 -18.54 6.22 39.44
N HIS A 279 -17.41 6.11 40.12
CA HIS A 279 -16.74 4.83 40.37
C HIS A 279 -17.61 4.00 41.32
N GLY A 280 -18.71 3.45 40.80
CA GLY A 280 -19.38 2.33 41.43
C GLY A 280 -18.38 1.17 41.46
N ARG A 281 -18.14 0.61 42.66
CA ARG A 281 -17.31 -0.59 42.85
C ARG A 281 -17.84 -1.68 41.93
N LEU A 282 -17.20 -1.87 40.77
CA LEU A 282 -17.51 -2.98 39.88
C LEU A 282 -17.25 -4.24 40.69
N ARG A 283 -18.33 -4.96 41.02
CA ARG A 283 -18.23 -6.28 41.63
C ARG A 283 -17.25 -7.09 40.79
N GLN A 284 -16.28 -7.73 41.43
CA GLN A 284 -15.27 -8.56 40.77
C GLN A 284 -15.99 -9.62 39.92
N PHE A 285 -16.16 -9.33 38.64
CA PHE A 285 -16.88 -10.20 37.73
C PHE A 285 -15.92 -11.34 37.41
N ARG A 286 -16.25 -12.55 37.88
CA ARG A 286 -15.53 -13.74 37.44
C ARG A 286 -15.90 -13.97 35.96
N PRO A 287 -14.95 -13.88 35.01
CA PRO A 287 -15.25 -14.04 33.60
C PRO A 287 -15.83 -15.43 33.35
N PHE A 288 -16.91 -15.49 32.56
CA PHE A 288 -17.54 -16.74 32.17
C PHE A 288 -16.54 -17.60 31.38
N PRO A 289 -16.32 -18.88 31.74
CA PRO A 289 -15.32 -19.73 31.12
C PRO A 289 -15.79 -20.24 29.75
N PHE A 290 -15.92 -19.34 28.78
CA PHE A 290 -16.51 -19.61 27.45
C PHE A 290 -15.92 -20.83 26.74
N LEU A 291 -14.59 -21.03 26.81
CA LEU A 291 -13.91 -22.15 26.16
C LEU A 291 -14.15 -23.52 26.84
N ARG A 292 -14.79 -23.57 28.02
CA ARG A 292 -15.21 -24.83 28.65
C ARG A 292 -16.55 -25.35 28.14
N LEU A 293 -17.27 -24.54 27.36
CA LEU A 293 -18.49 -25.00 26.70
C LEU A 293 -18.16 -26.06 25.65
N PRO A 294 -19.03 -27.06 25.42
CA PRO A 294 -18.97 -27.92 24.24
C PRO A 294 -18.94 -27.10 22.94
N ALA A 295 -18.31 -27.63 21.89
CA ALA A 295 -18.11 -26.91 20.63
C ALA A 295 -19.45 -26.52 19.98
N GLU A 296 -20.48 -27.34 20.14
CA GLU A 296 -21.83 -27.12 19.65
C GLU A 296 -22.45 -25.84 20.24
N LEU A 297 -22.30 -25.65 21.56
CA LEU A 297 -22.79 -24.44 22.23
C LEU A 297 -21.99 -23.20 21.82
N ARG A 298 -20.67 -23.34 21.62
CA ARG A 298 -19.85 -22.23 21.12
C ARG A 298 -20.28 -21.82 19.71
N ASN A 299 -20.51 -22.79 18.81
CA ASN A 299 -20.99 -22.54 17.46
C ASN A 299 -22.35 -21.83 17.46
N ARG A 300 -23.30 -22.26 18.30
CA ARG A 300 -24.57 -21.55 18.47
C ARG A 300 -24.36 -20.09 18.92
N ILE A 301 -23.45 -19.84 19.85
CA ILE A 301 -23.15 -18.47 20.29
C ILE A 301 -22.51 -17.67 19.16
N TYR A 302 -21.64 -18.28 18.34
CA TYR A 302 -21.07 -17.63 17.16
C TYR A 302 -22.14 -17.28 16.12
N GLU A 303 -23.03 -18.22 15.78
CA GLU A 303 -24.19 -17.98 14.90
C GLU A 303 -25.00 -16.78 15.42
N PHE A 304 -25.45 -16.80 16.68
CA PHE A 304 -26.20 -15.69 17.27
C PHE A 304 -25.46 -14.34 17.32
N SER A 305 -24.13 -14.36 17.36
CA SER A 305 -23.33 -13.12 17.52
C SER A 305 -22.79 -12.58 16.20
N LEU A 306 -22.63 -13.43 15.19
CA LEU A 306 -21.96 -13.10 13.94
C LEU A 306 -22.86 -13.20 12.73
N GLU A 307 -23.94 -13.97 12.82
CA GLU A 307 -24.92 -14.13 11.74
C GLU A 307 -25.97 -13.04 11.81
N SER A 308 -26.33 -12.54 10.63
CA SER A 308 -27.37 -11.55 10.42
C SER A 308 -28.40 -12.12 9.47
N ASP A 309 -29.68 -11.95 9.79
CA ASP A 309 -30.76 -12.29 8.86
C ASP A 309 -30.74 -11.40 7.60
N ASP A 310 -30.13 -10.22 7.71
CA ASP A 310 -29.91 -9.28 6.61
C ASP A 310 -28.48 -9.38 6.04
N ASP A 311 -28.29 -9.03 4.76
CA ASP A 311 -26.97 -8.88 4.14
C ASP A 311 -26.05 -7.95 4.96
N LEU A 312 -24.79 -8.36 5.13
CA LEU A 312 -23.78 -7.54 5.82
C LEU A 312 -23.39 -6.35 4.95
N LEU A 313 -23.99 -5.18 5.20
CA LEU A 313 -23.70 -3.95 4.44
C LEU A 313 -22.41 -3.26 4.96
N VAL A 314 -21.33 -3.42 4.21
CA VAL A 314 -20.08 -2.70 4.43
C VAL A 314 -20.11 -1.39 3.64
N THR A 315 -20.12 -0.28 4.38
CA THR A 315 -20.03 1.06 3.79
C THR A 315 -18.66 1.65 4.01
N ASP A 316 -18.13 2.36 3.00
CA ASP A 316 -17.03 3.28 3.19
C ASP A 316 -17.55 4.50 3.97
N ARG A 317 -17.72 4.32 5.28
CA ARG A 317 -17.97 5.42 6.21
C ARG A 317 -16.61 5.89 6.70
N LEU A 318 -16.15 6.99 6.11
CA LEU A 318 -15.36 7.96 6.86
C LEU A 318 -16.16 8.29 8.13
N GLN A 319 -15.77 7.75 9.29
CA GLN A 319 -16.45 8.02 10.55
C GLN A 319 -16.67 9.53 10.66
N LYS A 320 -17.95 9.93 10.75
CA LYS A 320 -18.38 11.32 10.95
C LYS A 320 -17.90 11.76 12.34
N SER A 321 -16.62 12.10 12.50
CA SER A 321 -16.26 13.00 13.58
C SER A 321 -16.97 14.34 13.30
N PRO A 322 -17.53 15.01 14.32
CA PRO A 322 -18.54 16.05 14.15
C PRO A 322 -18.05 17.37 13.50
N ARG A 323 -16.83 17.43 12.96
CA ARG A 323 -16.26 18.64 12.35
C ARG A 323 -16.20 18.64 10.82
N ARG A 324 -16.74 17.64 10.13
CA ARG A 324 -16.77 17.61 8.65
C ARG A 324 -18.21 17.63 8.13
N ARG A 325 -18.77 18.83 7.97
CA ARG A 325 -19.88 19.06 7.03
C ARG A 325 -19.28 19.23 5.63
N VAL A 326 -19.10 18.13 4.93
CA VAL A 326 -19.12 18.14 3.46
C VAL A 326 -20.44 17.50 3.07
N ALA A 327 -21.18 18.17 2.20
CA ALA A 327 -22.54 17.83 1.80
C ALA A 327 -22.58 16.49 1.06
N CYS A 328 -22.56 15.38 1.79
CA CYS A 328 -22.99 14.06 1.31
C CYS A 328 -24.52 14.03 1.31
N ARG A 329 -25.17 14.71 0.35
CA ARG A 329 -26.62 14.60 0.17
C ARG A 329 -27.05 13.16 -0.19
N TYR A 330 -26.17 12.38 -0.83
CA TYR A 330 -26.42 10.98 -1.18
C TYR A 330 -26.54 10.04 0.03
N TYR A 331 -25.83 10.32 1.13
CA TYR A 331 -25.82 9.41 2.29
C TYR A 331 -27.08 9.49 3.16
N HIS A 332 -27.90 10.54 3.05
CA HIS A 332 -29.04 10.68 3.96
C HIS A 332 -30.18 9.70 3.65
N ARG A 333 -30.35 9.30 2.38
CA ARG A 333 -31.29 8.25 1.97
C ARG A 333 -30.85 6.87 2.52
N TYR A 334 -29.55 6.59 2.48
CA TYR A 334 -28.98 5.34 3.02
C TYR A 334 -28.83 5.32 4.54
N GLU A 335 -28.64 6.47 5.21
CA GLU A 335 -28.49 6.52 6.67
C GLU A 335 -29.77 6.09 7.40
N LYS A 336 -30.95 6.32 6.80
CA LYS A 336 -32.23 5.77 7.30
C LYS A 336 -32.32 4.25 7.10
N ALA A 337 -31.86 3.74 5.96
CA ALA A 337 -31.79 2.29 5.71
C ALA A 337 -30.76 1.60 6.64
N LEU A 338 -29.58 2.20 6.85
CA LEU A 338 -28.55 1.67 7.76
C LEU A 338 -28.97 1.65 9.23
N LYS A 339 -29.86 2.54 9.67
CA LYS A 339 -30.42 2.48 11.02
C LYS A 339 -31.42 1.34 11.18
N LYS A 340 -32.01 0.87 10.09
CA LYS A 340 -32.92 -0.29 10.06
C LYS A 340 -32.14 -1.61 9.99
N HIS A 341 -31.02 -1.61 9.27
CA HIS A 341 -30.12 -2.75 9.08
C HIS A 341 -28.86 -2.67 9.93
N GLN A 342 -28.94 -2.09 11.13
CA GLN A 342 -27.83 -2.17 12.08
C GLN A 342 -27.87 -3.59 12.67
N ALA A 343 -27.44 -4.55 11.84
CA ALA A 343 -27.38 -5.95 12.21
C ALA A 343 -26.61 -6.06 13.53
N ASP A 344 -27.14 -6.83 14.47
CA ASP A 344 -26.54 -7.09 15.79
C ASP A 344 -25.29 -7.99 15.68
N VAL A 345 -24.56 -7.90 14.56
CA VAL A 345 -23.30 -8.59 14.33
C VAL A 345 -22.23 -7.93 15.18
N ASN A 346 -21.62 -8.71 16.06
CA ASN A 346 -20.52 -8.28 16.92
C ASN A 346 -19.20 -8.91 16.47
N PRO A 347 -18.53 -8.35 15.45
CA PRO A 347 -17.28 -8.91 14.94
C PRO A 347 -16.14 -8.83 15.97
N ASN A 348 -16.27 -8.04 17.05
CA ASN A 348 -15.28 -7.98 18.12
C ASN A 348 -15.12 -9.33 18.84
N LEU A 349 -16.11 -10.23 18.74
CA LEU A 349 -15.98 -11.60 19.25
C LEU A 349 -14.76 -12.32 18.65
N LEU A 350 -14.45 -12.07 17.37
CA LEU A 350 -13.30 -12.64 16.69
C LEU A 350 -11.95 -12.14 17.24
N LEU A 351 -11.94 -11.07 18.04
CA LEU A 351 -10.74 -10.49 18.64
C LEU A 351 -10.43 -11.04 20.05
N VAL A 352 -11.34 -11.84 20.63
CA VAL A 352 -11.20 -12.31 22.01
C VAL A 352 -9.98 -13.22 22.18
N CYS A 353 -9.86 -14.25 21.35
CA CYS A 353 -8.68 -15.12 21.33
C CYS A 353 -8.53 -15.88 20.00
N LYS A 354 -7.37 -16.50 19.77
CA LYS A 354 -7.07 -17.23 18.53
C LYS A 354 -8.02 -18.40 18.28
N GLN A 355 -8.39 -19.15 19.33
CA GLN A 355 -9.30 -20.29 19.18
C GLN A 355 -10.69 -19.84 18.71
N VAL A 356 -11.26 -18.82 19.36
CA VAL A 356 -12.54 -18.22 18.95
C VAL A 356 -12.47 -17.70 17.52
N HIS A 357 -11.37 -17.04 17.16
CA HIS A 357 -11.14 -16.58 15.80
C HIS A 357 -11.23 -17.74 14.79
N PHE A 358 -10.46 -18.83 14.99
CA PHE A 358 -10.46 -19.95 14.04
C PHE A 358 -11.80 -20.67 13.94
N GLU A 359 -12.52 -20.84 15.05
CA GLU A 359 -13.82 -21.51 15.05
C GLU A 359 -14.91 -20.65 14.39
N ALA A 360 -14.88 -19.33 14.58
CA ALA A 360 -15.99 -18.45 14.23
C ALA A 360 -15.79 -17.63 12.95
N VAL A 361 -14.56 -17.49 12.43
CA VAL A 361 -14.26 -16.66 11.26
C VAL A 361 -14.98 -17.12 9.99
N GLY A 362 -15.17 -18.43 9.83
CA GLY A 362 -15.92 -19.01 8.72
C GLY A 362 -17.39 -18.57 8.75
N ILE A 363 -18.02 -18.51 9.93
CA ILE A 363 -19.43 -18.13 10.10
C ILE A 363 -19.64 -16.67 9.66
N LEU A 364 -18.72 -15.77 10.01
CA LEU A 364 -18.84 -14.35 9.60
C LEU A 364 -18.71 -14.16 8.08
N TYR A 365 -17.73 -14.79 7.44
CA TYR A 365 -17.42 -14.53 6.02
C TYR A 365 -18.15 -15.44 5.02
N THR A 366 -18.88 -16.45 5.50
CA THR A 366 -19.78 -17.26 4.67
C THR A 366 -21.07 -16.50 4.33
N GLN A 367 -21.41 -15.47 5.11
CA GLN A 367 -22.59 -14.65 4.85
C GLN A 367 -22.43 -13.76 3.61
N PRO A 368 -23.54 -13.37 2.96
CA PRO A 368 -23.53 -12.37 1.91
C PRO A 368 -23.04 -11.01 2.41
N ILE A 369 -21.99 -10.48 1.80
CA ILE A 369 -21.45 -9.16 2.13
C ILE A 369 -21.73 -8.19 0.99
N LYS A 370 -22.47 -7.13 1.29
CA LYS A 370 -22.82 -6.08 0.35
C LYS A 370 -21.93 -4.86 0.53
N PHE A 371 -21.35 -4.39 -0.57
CA PHE A 371 -20.51 -3.20 -0.63
C PHE A 371 -21.20 -2.14 -1.49
N MET A 372 -21.14 -0.89 -1.04
CA MET A 372 -21.66 0.21 -1.86
C MET A 372 -20.78 0.53 -3.07
N SER A 373 -19.47 0.31 -2.95
CA SER A 373 -18.49 0.58 -3.99
C SER A 373 -17.30 -0.38 -3.92
N LEU A 374 -16.52 -0.44 -5.01
CA LEU A 374 -15.26 -1.18 -5.04
C LEU A 374 -14.18 -0.59 -4.13
N ASP A 375 -14.23 0.71 -3.82
CA ASP A 375 -13.32 1.32 -2.83
C ASP A 375 -13.57 0.71 -1.44
N GLY A 376 -14.85 0.59 -1.06
CA GLY A 376 -15.26 -0.07 0.18
C GLY A 376 -14.81 -1.53 0.23
N LEU A 377 -14.97 -2.25 -0.89
CA LEU A 377 -14.48 -3.63 -1.02
C LEU A 377 -12.96 -3.69 -0.85
N PHE A 378 -12.19 -2.88 -1.57
CA PHE A 378 -10.73 -2.88 -1.48
C PHE A 378 -10.24 -2.58 -0.07
N CYS A 379 -10.78 -1.52 0.55
CA CYS A 379 -10.47 -1.16 1.93
C CYS A 379 -10.75 -2.32 2.89
N PHE A 380 -11.91 -2.98 2.75
CA PHE A 380 -12.26 -4.16 3.55
C PHE A 380 -11.29 -5.33 3.33
N LEU A 381 -11.03 -5.73 2.08
CA LEU A 381 -10.12 -6.82 1.74
C LEU A 381 -8.70 -6.55 2.29
N SER A 382 -8.25 -5.29 2.26
CA SER A 382 -6.94 -4.90 2.79
C SER A 382 -6.83 -5.04 4.32
N GLN A 383 -7.96 -4.91 5.04
CA GLN A 383 -8.01 -4.97 6.49
C GLN A 383 -8.13 -6.40 7.01
N ILE A 384 -8.96 -7.24 6.37
CA ILE A 384 -9.21 -8.61 6.85
C ILE A 384 -8.01 -9.54 6.60
N GLY A 385 -7.15 -9.23 5.62
CA GLY A 385 -5.95 -9.99 5.31
C GLY A 385 -6.20 -11.27 4.50
N LYS A 386 -5.15 -11.77 3.84
CA LYS A 386 -5.24 -12.83 2.81
C LYS A 386 -5.95 -14.12 3.26
N ASN A 387 -5.67 -14.58 4.48
CA ASN A 387 -6.25 -15.82 5.00
C ASN A 387 -7.77 -15.73 5.18
N ASN A 388 -8.29 -14.53 5.46
CA ASN A 388 -9.72 -14.32 5.66
C ASN A 388 -10.45 -14.09 4.33
N ILE A 389 -9.76 -13.54 3.33
CA ILE A 389 -10.30 -13.40 1.97
C ILE A 389 -10.68 -14.77 1.39
N GLU A 390 -9.92 -15.83 1.69
CA GLU A 390 -10.23 -17.20 1.27
C GLU A 390 -11.58 -17.70 1.80
N ASN A 391 -12.09 -17.14 2.90
CA ASN A 391 -13.38 -17.54 3.50
C ASN A 391 -14.58 -16.87 2.84
N LEU A 392 -14.39 -15.81 2.04
CA LEU A 392 -15.49 -15.10 1.38
C LEU A 392 -16.20 -16.00 0.36
N ARG A 393 -17.53 -16.06 0.46
CA ARG A 393 -18.40 -16.83 -0.43
C ARG A 393 -19.21 -15.95 -1.36
N ASP A 394 -19.92 -14.97 -0.80
CA ASP A 394 -20.87 -14.16 -1.54
C ASP A 394 -20.59 -12.66 -1.35
N ILE A 395 -20.29 -11.98 -2.45
CA ILE A 395 -20.01 -10.54 -2.47
C ILE A 395 -20.98 -9.86 -3.41
N SER A 396 -21.66 -8.83 -2.92
CA SER A 396 -22.49 -7.94 -3.75
C SER A 396 -21.89 -6.54 -3.77
N ILE A 397 -21.83 -5.90 -4.93
CA ILE A 397 -21.31 -4.54 -5.12
C ILE A 397 -22.42 -3.71 -5.77
N GLU A 398 -22.90 -2.69 -5.09
CA GLU A 398 -23.99 -1.85 -5.58
C GLU A 398 -23.57 -1.05 -6.82
N THR A 399 -22.38 -0.46 -6.81
CA THR A 399 -21.89 0.37 -7.91
C THR A 399 -20.41 0.17 -8.13
N MET A 400 -20.04 -0.14 -9.37
CA MET A 400 -18.66 -0.17 -9.84
C MET A 400 -18.42 1.04 -10.73
N SER A 401 -17.55 1.95 -10.30
CA SER A 401 -17.11 3.07 -11.13
C SER A 401 -15.85 2.69 -11.92
N MET A 402 -15.88 2.94 -13.23
CA MET A 402 -14.73 2.80 -14.14
C MET A 402 -14.24 4.19 -14.56
N GLY A 403 -12.92 4.34 -14.73
CA GLY A 403 -12.27 5.60 -15.09
C GLY A 403 -11.43 6.19 -13.95
N ARG A 404 -11.31 7.53 -13.91
CA ARG A 404 -10.45 8.24 -12.94
C ARG A 404 -10.89 8.03 -11.48
N ASP A 405 -12.18 7.85 -11.23
CA ASP A 405 -12.73 7.62 -9.90
C ASP A 405 -12.60 6.14 -9.48
N GLY A 406 -12.46 5.22 -10.45
CA GLY A 406 -12.28 3.79 -10.22
C GLY A 406 -10.84 3.39 -9.85
N GLN A 407 -10.10 4.24 -9.13
CA GLN A 407 -8.69 3.95 -8.82
C GLN A 407 -8.51 2.68 -8.00
N MET A 408 -9.53 2.27 -7.23
CA MET A 408 -9.49 1.04 -6.44
C MET A 408 -10.11 -0.15 -7.15
N THR A 409 -10.64 0.00 -8.37
CA THR A 409 -11.25 -1.11 -9.12
C THR A 409 -10.21 -2.19 -9.42
N GLU A 410 -9.06 -1.84 -10.01
CA GLU A 410 -7.98 -2.81 -10.27
C GLU A 410 -7.37 -3.41 -8.99
N PRO A 411 -7.05 -2.61 -7.94
CA PRO A 411 -6.64 -3.14 -6.65
C PRO A 411 -7.65 -4.09 -6.00
N ALA A 412 -8.96 -3.81 -6.10
CA ALA A 412 -10.01 -4.68 -5.57
C ALA A 412 -10.01 -6.05 -6.26
N PHE A 413 -10.00 -6.08 -7.60
CA PHE A 413 -9.92 -7.33 -8.36
C PHE A 413 -8.61 -8.08 -8.12
N THR A 414 -7.50 -7.35 -7.92
CA THR A 414 -6.22 -7.97 -7.54
C THR A 414 -6.28 -8.59 -6.15
N ALA A 415 -6.96 -7.96 -5.18
CA ALA A 415 -7.14 -8.52 -3.85
C ALA A 415 -8.05 -9.76 -3.86
N LEU A 416 -9.10 -9.75 -4.70
CA LEU A 416 -10.00 -10.88 -4.94
C LEU A 416 -9.31 -12.12 -5.51
N LEU A 417 -8.08 -12.03 -6.02
CA LEU A 417 -7.29 -13.21 -6.40
C LEU A 417 -7.12 -14.21 -5.24
N ASN A 418 -7.23 -13.76 -3.98
CA ASN A 418 -7.13 -14.65 -2.83
C ASN A 418 -8.50 -15.25 -2.43
N ALA A 419 -9.61 -14.84 -3.04
CA ALA A 419 -10.95 -15.31 -2.72
C ALA A 419 -11.25 -16.64 -3.45
N LYS A 420 -10.50 -17.70 -3.10
CA LYS A 420 -10.52 -18.98 -3.82
C LYS A 420 -11.88 -19.69 -3.78
N ASN A 421 -12.64 -19.46 -2.71
CA ASN A 421 -13.93 -20.08 -2.49
C ASN A 421 -15.10 -19.13 -2.83
N LEU A 422 -14.86 -18.05 -3.57
CA LEU A 422 -15.93 -17.13 -3.95
C LEU A 422 -16.95 -17.85 -4.85
N GLU A 423 -18.20 -17.92 -4.39
CA GLU A 423 -19.31 -18.57 -5.06
C GLU A 423 -20.11 -17.59 -5.90
N SER A 424 -20.31 -16.36 -5.41
CA SER A 424 -21.01 -15.29 -6.10
C SER A 424 -20.27 -13.95 -5.99
N LEU A 425 -20.14 -13.26 -7.11
CA LEU A 425 -19.72 -11.87 -7.21
C LEU A 425 -20.79 -11.11 -7.99
N ASN A 426 -21.71 -10.49 -7.28
CA ASN A 426 -22.78 -9.70 -7.85
C ASN A 426 -22.34 -8.23 -8.01
N ILE A 427 -22.44 -7.68 -9.22
CA ILE A 427 -22.26 -6.24 -9.48
C ILE A 427 -23.59 -5.70 -9.98
N CYS A 428 -24.24 -4.86 -9.16
CA CYS A 428 -25.57 -4.35 -9.45
C CYS A 428 -25.55 -3.30 -10.57
N SER A 429 -24.58 -2.37 -10.53
CA SER A 429 -24.45 -1.29 -11.49
C SER A 429 -23.00 -1.05 -11.89
N ILE A 430 -22.77 -0.83 -13.18
CA ILE A 430 -21.48 -0.45 -13.74
C ILE A 430 -21.60 0.97 -14.29
N GLU A 431 -20.93 1.92 -13.64
CA GLU A 431 -20.88 3.32 -14.04
C GLU A 431 -19.51 3.63 -14.64
N ARG A 432 -19.48 4.41 -15.72
CA ARG A 432 -18.24 5.00 -16.23
C ARG A 432 -18.33 6.51 -16.02
N ARG A 433 -17.48 7.07 -15.15
CA ARG A 433 -17.45 8.52 -14.90
C ARG A 433 -16.36 9.14 -15.73
N PHE A 434 -16.76 10.05 -16.61
CA PHE A 434 -15.85 10.92 -17.34
C PHE A 434 -15.56 12.14 -16.51
N SER A 435 -14.29 12.58 -16.48
CA SER A 435 -13.99 13.86 -15.85
C SER A 435 -14.61 14.98 -16.68
N GLU A 436 -15.18 16.00 -16.03
CA GLU A 436 -15.80 17.18 -16.68
C GLU A 436 -14.89 17.84 -17.75
N ARG A 437 -13.57 17.61 -17.68
CA ARG A 437 -12.58 18.20 -18.58
C ARG A 437 -12.25 17.35 -19.81
N GLU A 438 -12.67 16.09 -19.85
CA GLU A 438 -12.44 15.15 -20.95
C GLU A 438 -13.78 14.72 -21.56
N TYR A 439 -14.71 15.66 -21.70
CA TYR A 439 -15.94 15.41 -22.45
C TYR A 439 -15.62 15.41 -23.95
N VAL A 440 -15.03 14.33 -24.43
CA VAL A 440 -15.16 13.94 -25.83
C VAL A 440 -16.47 13.13 -25.89
N PRO A 441 -17.47 13.56 -26.69
CA PRO A 441 -18.66 12.77 -26.92
C PRO A 441 -18.26 11.54 -27.74
N CYS A 442 -17.74 10.54 -27.06
CA CYS A 442 -17.56 9.21 -27.57
C CYS A 442 -18.85 8.47 -27.23
N ASP A 443 -19.56 7.96 -28.23
CA ASP A 443 -20.61 6.97 -28.05
C ASP A 443 -19.98 5.69 -27.51
N HIS A 444 -19.72 5.67 -26.20
CA HIS A 444 -19.17 4.51 -25.52
C HIS A 444 -20.25 3.46 -25.41
N GLY A 445 -20.37 2.67 -26.48
CA GLY A 445 -21.25 1.51 -26.51
C GLY A 445 -20.86 0.48 -25.46
N LEU A 446 -21.75 -0.50 -25.26
CA LEU A 446 -21.53 -1.63 -24.35
C LEU A 446 -20.17 -2.33 -24.55
N GLY A 447 -19.67 -2.37 -25.79
CA GLY A 447 -18.35 -2.91 -26.12
C GLY A 447 -17.20 -2.25 -25.35
N ASP A 448 -17.24 -0.92 -25.16
CA ASP A 448 -16.20 -0.20 -24.43
C ASP A 448 -16.27 -0.44 -22.92
N ILE A 449 -17.49 -0.60 -22.39
CA ILE A 449 -17.71 -0.95 -20.97
C ILE A 449 -17.19 -2.37 -20.72
N ALA A 450 -17.53 -3.32 -21.60
CA ALA A 450 -17.02 -4.68 -21.55
C ALA A 450 -15.49 -4.72 -21.68
N ALA A 451 -14.91 -3.99 -22.63
CA ALA A 451 -13.46 -3.91 -22.82
C ALA A 451 -12.75 -3.32 -21.59
N SER A 452 -13.30 -2.25 -21.00
CA SER A 452 -12.77 -1.63 -19.78
C SER A 452 -12.86 -2.58 -18.59
N PHE A 453 -13.98 -3.27 -18.42
CA PHE A 453 -14.15 -4.26 -17.37
C PHE A 453 -13.17 -5.42 -17.54
N PHE A 454 -13.04 -5.96 -18.75
CA PHE A 454 -12.09 -7.03 -19.06
C PHE A 454 -10.66 -6.60 -18.75
N ALA A 455 -10.24 -5.41 -19.18
CA ALA A 455 -8.90 -4.90 -18.92
C ALA A 455 -8.57 -4.91 -17.41
N ILE A 456 -9.56 -4.62 -16.55
CA ILE A 456 -9.38 -4.57 -15.10
C ILE A 456 -9.48 -5.97 -14.46
N ALA A 457 -10.45 -6.78 -14.88
CA ALA A 457 -10.80 -8.04 -14.23
C ALA A 457 -10.15 -9.29 -14.84
N HIS A 458 -9.44 -9.18 -15.98
CA HIS A 458 -8.91 -10.35 -16.70
C HIS A 458 -8.01 -11.25 -15.83
N VAL A 459 -7.14 -10.68 -15.00
CA VAL A 459 -6.26 -11.45 -14.10
C VAL A 459 -7.08 -12.28 -13.12
N TRP A 460 -8.15 -11.68 -12.57
CA TRP A 460 -9.07 -12.39 -11.68
C TRP A 460 -9.82 -13.49 -12.43
N MET A 461 -10.32 -13.23 -13.63
CA MET A 461 -11.01 -14.23 -14.46
C MET A 461 -10.11 -15.42 -14.83
N GLU A 462 -8.85 -15.17 -15.20
CA GLU A 462 -7.87 -16.21 -15.48
C GLU A 462 -7.58 -17.04 -14.23
N GLN A 463 -7.41 -16.37 -13.10
CA GLN A 463 -7.10 -17.04 -11.84
C GLN A 463 -8.26 -17.92 -11.35
N MET A 464 -9.51 -17.47 -11.51
CA MET A 464 -10.70 -18.26 -11.17
C MET A 464 -10.81 -19.55 -11.99
N ARG A 465 -10.30 -19.58 -13.22
CA ARG A 465 -10.24 -20.82 -14.03
C ARG A 465 -9.31 -21.87 -13.43
N HIS A 466 -8.31 -21.46 -12.65
CA HIS A 466 -7.31 -22.38 -12.09
C HIS A 466 -7.68 -22.92 -10.72
N TYR A 467 -8.45 -22.17 -9.92
CA TYR A 467 -8.74 -22.56 -8.53
C TYR A 467 -9.93 -23.49 -8.37
N ARG A 468 -10.88 -23.48 -9.30
CA ARG A 468 -12.14 -24.20 -9.14
C ARG A 468 -12.02 -25.65 -9.58
N THR A 469 -12.09 -26.55 -8.60
CA THR A 469 -12.16 -28.01 -8.82
C THR A 469 -13.57 -28.49 -9.16
N ASP A 470 -14.60 -27.66 -8.92
CA ASP A 470 -16.01 -27.97 -9.16
C ASP A 470 -16.45 -27.74 -10.62
N GLY A 471 -15.53 -27.36 -11.50
CA GLY A 471 -15.81 -27.12 -12.93
C GLY A 471 -16.56 -25.83 -13.23
N LYS A 472 -16.92 -25.03 -12.21
CA LYS A 472 -17.53 -23.72 -12.42
C LYS A 472 -16.50 -22.74 -12.98
N SER A 473 -16.95 -21.92 -13.93
CA SER A 473 -16.19 -20.84 -14.54
C SER A 473 -16.42 -19.52 -13.79
N TRP A 474 -15.60 -18.51 -14.06
CA TRP A 474 -15.83 -17.14 -13.61
C TRP A 474 -17.22 -16.59 -14.04
N LYS A 475 -17.80 -17.14 -15.12
CA LYS A 475 -19.15 -16.81 -15.59
C LYS A 475 -20.26 -17.26 -14.64
N ASP A 476 -20.01 -18.33 -13.89
CA ASP A 476 -20.96 -18.87 -12.92
C ASP A 476 -20.89 -18.09 -11.59
N VAL A 477 -19.76 -17.42 -11.35
CA VAL A 477 -19.52 -16.58 -10.17
C VAL A 477 -19.96 -15.14 -10.40
N LEU A 478 -19.62 -14.57 -11.56
CA LEU A 478 -19.96 -13.18 -11.88
C LEU A 478 -21.43 -13.05 -12.24
N VAL A 479 -22.19 -12.42 -11.35
CA VAL A 479 -23.58 -12.03 -11.58
C VAL A 479 -23.61 -10.54 -11.84
N LEU A 480 -24.26 -10.14 -12.94
CA LEU A 480 -24.56 -8.73 -13.21
C LEU A 480 -26.06 -8.58 -13.05
N ALA A 481 -26.49 -7.89 -11.98
CA ALA A 481 -27.91 -7.83 -11.64
C ALA A 481 -28.69 -7.07 -12.72
N HIS A 482 -28.23 -5.88 -13.11
CA HIS A 482 -28.89 -5.03 -14.09
C HIS A 482 -27.89 -4.51 -15.13
N GLY A 483 -28.38 -4.25 -16.34
CA GLY A 483 -27.66 -3.44 -17.33
C GLY A 483 -27.27 -2.13 -16.71
N GLY A 484 -25.96 -1.87 -16.60
CA GLY A 484 -25.46 -0.64 -16.04
C GLY A 484 -26.08 0.56 -16.75
N ARG A 485 -26.60 1.51 -16.00
CA ARG A 485 -26.99 2.81 -16.55
C ARG A 485 -25.72 3.59 -16.82
N TYR A 486 -25.43 3.90 -18.07
CA TYR A 486 -24.41 4.90 -18.38
C TYR A 486 -25.00 6.30 -18.18
N LYS A 487 -24.55 7.00 -17.13
CA LYS A 487 -24.81 8.44 -16.95
C LYS A 487 -23.64 9.22 -17.56
N ALA A 488 -23.83 9.76 -18.76
CA ALA A 488 -23.06 10.92 -19.18
C ALA A 488 -23.58 12.12 -18.39
N GLU A 489 -22.87 12.53 -17.32
CA GLU A 489 -23.17 13.79 -16.67
C GLU A 489 -22.84 14.93 -17.66
N ARG A 490 -23.86 15.45 -18.36
CA ARG A 490 -23.83 16.81 -18.89
C ARG A 490 -24.46 17.72 -17.86
N GLY A 491 -23.66 18.63 -17.32
CA GLY A 491 -24.15 19.76 -16.56
C GLY A 491 -23.06 20.81 -16.49
N TRP A 492 -23.21 21.90 -17.24
CA TRP A 492 -22.56 23.14 -16.87
C TRP A 492 -23.00 23.53 -15.45
N PRO A 493 -22.19 24.25 -14.66
CA PRO A 493 -22.59 24.64 -13.30
C PRO A 493 -23.81 25.57 -13.36
N GLY A 494 -25.03 25.04 -13.19
CA GLY A 494 -26.26 25.86 -13.11
C GLY A 494 -27.56 25.24 -13.61
N GLU A 495 -27.53 24.22 -14.48
CA GLU A 495 -28.75 23.62 -15.04
C GLU A 495 -29.12 22.31 -14.30
N MET A 496 -30.29 22.29 -13.64
CA MET A 496 -30.91 21.06 -13.17
C MET A 496 -31.61 20.40 -14.36
N PHE A 497 -31.04 19.30 -14.86
CA PHE A 497 -31.73 18.46 -15.84
C PHE A 497 -32.64 17.44 -15.16
N GLU A 498 -33.82 17.26 -15.74
CA GLU A 498 -34.70 16.13 -15.45
C GLU A 498 -34.13 14.87 -16.10
N PHE A 499 -34.02 13.79 -15.33
CA PHE A 499 -33.45 12.53 -15.78
C PHE A 499 -34.54 11.67 -16.43
N HIS A 500 -34.39 11.31 -17.71
CA HIS A 500 -35.19 10.26 -18.33
C HIS A 500 -34.48 8.91 -18.14
N ASP A 501 -35.13 7.99 -17.41
CA ASP A 501 -34.62 6.68 -17.00
C ASP A 501 -34.53 5.62 -18.14
N GLY A 502 -34.47 6.02 -19.43
CA GLY A 502 -35.03 5.18 -20.50
C GLY A 502 -34.13 4.40 -21.47
N GLU A 503 -32.92 4.83 -21.83
CA GLU A 503 -32.39 4.40 -23.17
C GLU A 503 -31.11 3.54 -23.19
N ASN A 504 -30.42 3.33 -22.07
CA ASN A 504 -29.11 2.65 -22.04
C ASN A 504 -29.06 1.41 -21.14
N GLU A 505 -30.14 0.65 -21.04
CA GLU A 505 -30.12 -0.64 -20.34
C GLU A 505 -29.61 -1.75 -21.29
N PHE A 506 -28.67 -2.56 -20.81
CA PHE A 506 -28.18 -3.74 -21.52
C PHE A 506 -28.48 -5.01 -20.74
N THR A 507 -28.73 -6.14 -21.40
CA THR A 507 -28.93 -7.40 -20.67
C THR A 507 -27.60 -8.01 -20.22
N LYS A 508 -27.66 -8.91 -19.24
CA LYS A 508 -26.53 -9.75 -18.84
C LYS A 508 -25.89 -10.43 -20.05
N ASP A 509 -26.71 -10.95 -20.97
CA ASP A 509 -26.27 -11.69 -22.15
C ASP A 509 -25.57 -10.80 -23.18
N ASP A 510 -26.03 -9.56 -23.34
CA ASP A 510 -25.37 -8.57 -24.21
C ASP A 510 -23.96 -8.27 -23.71
N PHE A 511 -23.81 -8.04 -22.40
CA PHE A 511 -22.52 -7.80 -21.77
C PHE A 511 -21.56 -8.99 -21.95
N PHE A 512 -22.03 -10.21 -21.68
CA PHE A 512 -21.20 -11.41 -21.89
C PHE A 512 -20.90 -11.69 -23.36
N THR A 513 -21.74 -11.22 -24.27
CA THR A 513 -21.49 -11.31 -25.72
C THR A 513 -20.38 -10.36 -26.14
N GLU A 514 -20.40 -9.11 -25.68
CA GLU A 514 -19.31 -8.15 -25.91
C GLU A 514 -18.00 -8.60 -25.25
N MET A 515 -18.04 -9.08 -24.00
CA MET A 515 -16.88 -9.66 -23.33
C MET A 515 -16.27 -10.82 -24.14
N ARG A 516 -17.09 -11.69 -24.74
CA ARG A 516 -16.59 -12.77 -25.62
C ARG A 516 -15.91 -12.25 -26.88
N LYS A 517 -16.36 -11.12 -27.44
CA LYS A 517 -15.69 -10.48 -28.58
C LYS A 517 -14.32 -9.95 -28.16
N VAL A 518 -14.26 -9.22 -27.03
CA VAL A 518 -13.01 -8.68 -26.47
C VAL A 518 -12.00 -9.77 -26.16
N MET A 519 -12.44 -10.93 -25.67
CA MET A 519 -11.53 -12.05 -25.35
C MET A 519 -11.00 -12.80 -26.58
N LYS A 520 -11.62 -12.63 -27.75
CA LYS A 520 -11.23 -13.31 -29.01
C LYS A 520 -10.30 -12.46 -29.88
N GLY A 521 -10.41 -11.14 -29.79
CA GLY A 521 -9.51 -10.19 -30.44
C GLY A 521 -8.24 -10.00 -29.63
#